data_AF-A0A3P1B1A3-F1
#
_entry.id   AF-A0A3P1B1A3-F1
#
_cell.length_a   1.000
_cell.length_b   1.000
_cell.length_c   1.000
_cell.angle_alpha   90.00
_cell.angle_beta   90.00
_cell.angle_gamma   90.00
#
_symmetry.space_group_name_H-M   'P 1'
#
loop_
_entity.id
_entity.type
_entity.pdbx_description
1 polymer ?
#
loop_
_entity_poly.entity_id
_entity_poly.type
_entity_poly.pdbx_seq_one_letter_code
_entity_poly.pdbx_strand_id
1 'polypeptide(L)'
;MKNILLTIGLLFGTQVNAQDFLVGPSVAYQSQAGNMLKVGGYYLQPLAGNAVGIKLEANANFAYFRDQFLVFPEGSFTFYPTFNNLIVPFVEGELTPYTATPKIGLSIASIVEFGFGYGFDIKTKQDLKPIKGFTFSLGFNIPLNAF
;
A
#
# COMPACT_ATOMS: atom_id res chain seq x y z
N MET A 1 -44.50 -19.81 3.28
CA MET A 1 -43.64 -19.24 2.21
C MET A 1 -42.39 -18.51 2.73
N LYS A 2 -42.35 -18.08 4.00
CA LYS A 2 -41.19 -17.34 4.57
C LYS A 2 -39.95 -18.22 4.84
N ASN A 3 -40.14 -19.53 5.05
CA ASN A 3 -39.06 -20.44 5.45
C ASN A 3 -38.29 -21.05 4.27
N ILE A 4 -38.84 -20.99 3.05
CA ILE A 4 -38.21 -21.57 1.84
C ILE A 4 -37.11 -20.64 1.28
N LEU A 5 -37.30 -19.32 1.43
CA LEU A 5 -36.29 -18.32 1.04
C LEU A 5 -35.01 -18.41 1.87
N LEU A 6 -35.11 -18.81 3.14
CA LEU A 6 -33.95 -18.94 4.03
C LEU A 6 -33.06 -20.14 3.65
N THR A 7 -33.66 -21.21 3.11
CA THR A 7 -32.94 -22.45 2.76
C THR A 7 -32.18 -22.33 1.44
N ILE A 8 -32.65 -21.49 0.50
CA ILE A 8 -31.97 -21.26 -0.78
C ILE A 8 -30.70 -20.42 -0.58
N GLY A 9 -30.67 -19.50 0.39
CA GLY A 9 -29.47 -18.72 0.72
C GLY A 9 -28.32 -19.54 1.31
N LEU A 10 -28.62 -20.66 1.97
CA LEU A 10 -27.62 -21.57 2.57
C LEU A 10 -27.01 -22.56 1.56
N LEU A 11 -27.59 -22.70 0.37
CA LEU A 11 -27.11 -23.62 -0.67
C LEU A 11 -26.05 -23.01 -1.60
N PHE A 12 -25.80 -21.70 -1.50
CA PHE A 12 -24.70 -21.01 -2.18
C PHE A 12 -23.54 -20.72 -1.23
N GLY A 13 -23.20 -21.70 -0.38
CA GLY A 13 -21.91 -21.70 0.30
C GLY A 13 -20.81 -21.72 -0.75
N THR A 14 -20.25 -20.55 -1.06
CA THR A 14 -19.05 -20.45 -1.86
C THR A 14 -17.98 -21.30 -1.18
N GLN A 15 -17.34 -22.18 -1.95
CA GLN A 15 -16.12 -22.84 -1.54
C GLN A 15 -15.09 -21.73 -1.31
N VAL A 16 -14.96 -21.28 -0.05
CA VAL A 16 -13.91 -20.33 0.36
C VAL A 16 -12.60 -21.09 0.26
N ASN A 17 -12.01 -21.10 -0.94
CA ASN A 17 -10.60 -21.42 -1.08
C ASN A 17 -9.84 -20.43 -0.19
N ALA A 18 -8.88 -20.92 0.60
CA ALA A 18 -7.93 -20.05 1.27
C ALA A 18 -7.37 -19.08 0.23
N GLN A 19 -7.57 -17.78 0.43
CA GLN A 19 -7.24 -16.78 -0.60
C GLN A 19 -5.71 -16.69 -0.72
N ASP A 20 -5.19 -17.05 -1.90
CA ASP A 20 -3.75 -17.11 -2.15
C ASP A 20 -3.09 -15.73 -2.30
N PHE A 21 -3.86 -14.64 -2.46
CA PHE A 21 -3.36 -13.27 -2.62
C PHE A 21 -4.42 -12.24 -2.23
N LEU A 22 -4.02 -11.01 -1.91
CA LEU A 22 -4.91 -9.86 -1.76
C LEU A 22 -4.69 -8.83 -2.87
N VAL A 23 -5.77 -8.23 -3.36
CA VAL A 23 -5.72 -7.15 -4.33
C VAL A 23 -6.79 -6.11 -3.98
N GLY A 24 -6.47 -4.84 -4.21
CA GLY A 24 -7.46 -3.79 -4.04
C GLY A 24 -6.87 -2.39 -4.17
N PRO A 25 -7.70 -1.36 -3.95
CA PRO A 25 -7.21 0.01 -3.94
C PRO A 25 -6.40 0.28 -2.68
N SER A 26 -5.44 1.19 -2.82
CA SER A 26 -4.66 1.75 -1.72
C SER A 26 -4.80 3.28 -1.72
N VAL A 27 -4.82 3.85 -0.51
CA VAL A 27 -4.76 5.30 -0.29
C VAL A 27 -3.81 5.58 0.85
N ALA A 28 -2.89 6.53 0.67
CA ALA A 28 -1.95 6.88 1.71
C ALA A 28 -1.69 8.38 1.78
N TYR A 29 -1.43 8.87 2.98
CA TYR A 29 -0.84 10.17 3.21
C TYR A 29 0.67 10.01 3.35
N GLN A 30 1.44 10.91 2.75
CA GLN A 30 2.89 10.98 2.92
C GLN A 30 3.35 12.42 3.17
N SER A 31 4.20 12.60 4.16
CA SER A 31 4.93 13.83 4.42
C SER A 31 6.40 13.65 4.04
N GLN A 32 6.83 14.22 2.91
CA GLN A 32 8.21 14.22 2.43
C GLN A 32 8.52 15.53 1.67
N ALA A 33 9.30 16.42 2.29
CA ALA A 33 9.55 17.78 1.80
C ALA A 33 8.28 18.64 1.53
N GLY A 34 7.11 18.14 1.93
CA GLY A 34 5.76 18.66 1.75
C GLY A 34 4.74 17.52 1.94
N ASN A 35 3.46 17.78 1.68
CA ASN A 35 2.38 16.81 1.89
C ASN A 35 1.91 16.24 0.56
N MET A 36 1.70 14.93 0.52
CA MET A 36 1.27 14.21 -0.67
C MET A 36 0.16 13.21 -0.31
N LEU A 37 -0.82 13.10 -1.19
CA LEU A 37 -1.82 12.04 -1.19
C LEU A 37 -1.43 11.01 -2.26
N LYS A 38 -1.34 9.75 -1.87
CA LYS A 38 -1.13 8.61 -2.76
C LYS A 38 -2.46 7.90 -2.96
N VAL A 39 -2.80 7.62 -4.21
CA VAL A 39 -3.96 6.81 -4.54
C VAL A 39 -3.55 5.82 -5.63
N GLY A 40 -3.91 4.56 -5.45
CA GLY A 40 -3.51 3.52 -6.39
C GLY A 40 -4.14 2.17 -6.09
N GLY A 41 -3.40 1.13 -6.44
CA GLY A 41 -3.78 -0.23 -6.15
C GLY A 41 -2.58 -1.08 -5.78
N TYR A 42 -2.85 -2.17 -5.09
CA TYR A 42 -1.85 -3.10 -4.59
C TYR A 42 -2.17 -4.54 -4.97
N TYR A 43 -1.11 -5.34 -5.07
CA TYR A 43 -1.15 -6.79 -5.11
C TYR A 43 -0.26 -7.33 -3.99
N LEU A 44 -0.80 -8.18 -3.13
CA LEU A 44 -0.12 -8.77 -1.98
C LEU A 44 -0.15 -10.28 -2.08
N GLN A 45 1.03 -10.89 -2.08
CA GLN A 45 1.23 -12.33 -2.14
C GLN A 45 1.82 -12.83 -0.81
N PRO A 46 1.03 -13.55 0.01
CA PRO A 46 1.57 -14.42 1.04
C PRO A 46 2.42 -15.53 0.41
N LEU A 47 3.55 -15.85 1.03
CA LEU A 47 4.50 -16.88 0.59
C LEU A 47 4.89 -17.77 1.77
N ALA A 48 5.48 -18.93 1.46
CA ALA A 48 5.98 -19.88 2.46
C ALA A 48 4.92 -20.23 3.52
N GLY A 49 3.69 -20.51 3.09
CA GLY A 49 2.58 -20.81 4.00
C GLY A 49 2.20 -19.64 4.92
N ASN A 50 2.15 -18.42 4.37
CA ASN A 50 1.85 -17.16 5.07
C ASN A 50 2.93 -16.72 6.08
N ALA A 51 4.12 -17.32 6.08
CA ALA A 51 5.21 -16.88 6.94
C ALA A 51 5.73 -15.50 6.53
N VAL A 52 5.81 -15.25 5.22
CA VAL A 52 6.26 -13.96 4.66
C VAL A 52 5.27 -13.45 3.62
N GLY A 53 5.33 -12.16 3.32
CA GLY A 53 4.49 -11.52 2.32
C GLY A 53 5.28 -10.57 1.44
N ILE A 54 4.87 -10.45 0.18
CA ILE A 54 5.38 -9.45 -0.75
C ILE A 54 4.21 -8.63 -1.25
N LYS A 55 4.33 -7.30 -1.23
CA LYS A 55 3.36 -6.39 -1.84
C LYS A 55 4.02 -5.58 -2.95
N LEU A 56 3.30 -5.44 -4.05
CA LEU A 56 3.59 -4.51 -5.12
C LEU A 56 2.49 -3.45 -5.14
N GLU A 57 2.86 -2.19 -5.31
CA GLU A 57 1.89 -1.11 -5.47
C GLU A 57 2.23 -0.25 -6.68
N ALA A 58 1.19 0.27 -7.29
CA ALA A 58 1.27 1.30 -8.31
C ALA A 58 0.36 2.46 -7.91
N ASN A 59 0.95 3.62 -7.66
CA ASN A 59 0.28 4.78 -7.09
C ASN A 59 0.45 6.01 -7.98
N ALA A 60 -0.53 6.91 -7.93
CA ALA A 60 -0.39 8.29 -8.34
C ALA A 60 -0.21 9.16 -7.08
N ASN A 61 0.87 9.94 -7.05
CA ASN A 61 1.12 10.92 -6.01
C ASN A 61 0.54 12.27 -6.42
N PHE A 62 -0.38 12.78 -5.62
CA PHE A 62 -0.92 14.12 -5.72
C PHE A 62 -0.26 14.99 -4.66
N ALA A 63 0.57 15.93 -5.10
CA ALA A 63 1.32 16.79 -4.21
C ALA A 63 1.11 18.28 -4.54
N TYR A 64 1.16 19.12 -3.52
CA TYR A 64 1.11 20.58 -3.69
C TYR A 64 2.41 21.21 -3.20
N PHE A 65 3.17 21.76 -4.13
CA PHE A 65 4.49 22.37 -3.88
C PHE A 65 4.57 23.74 -4.53
N ARG A 66 4.90 24.79 -3.76
CA ARG A 66 5.12 26.17 -4.26
C ARG A 66 4.03 26.64 -5.22
N ASP A 67 2.78 26.59 -4.77
CA ASP A 67 1.59 26.99 -5.52
C ASP A 67 1.31 26.18 -6.80
N GLN A 68 1.99 25.04 -6.99
CA GLN A 68 1.79 24.14 -8.10
C GLN A 68 1.30 22.78 -7.61
N PHE A 69 0.25 22.30 -8.27
CA PHE A 69 -0.22 20.93 -8.13
C PHE A 69 0.57 20.02 -9.06
N LEU A 70 1.12 18.93 -8.51
CA LEU A 70 1.92 17.97 -9.24
C LEU A 70 1.31 16.58 -9.08
N VAL A 71 1.19 15.86 -10.20
CA VAL A 71 0.82 14.44 -10.21
C VAL A 71 1.93 13.64 -10.86
N PHE A 72 2.40 12.60 -10.18
CA PHE A 72 3.46 11.74 -10.72
C PHE A 72 3.26 10.28 -10.29
N PRO A 73 3.67 9.31 -11.13
CA PRO A 73 3.54 7.90 -10.82
C PRO A 73 4.56 7.47 -9.75
N GLU A 74 4.24 6.39 -9.07
CA GLU A 74 5.10 5.69 -8.13
C GLU A 74 4.86 4.19 -8.22
N GLY A 75 5.94 3.43 -8.10
CA GLY A 75 5.89 2.00 -7.82
C GLY A 75 6.54 1.71 -6.47
N SER A 76 5.95 0.81 -5.70
CA SER A 76 6.56 0.33 -4.45
C SER A 76 6.67 -1.20 -4.42
N PHE A 77 7.68 -1.65 -3.69
CA PHE A 77 7.87 -3.06 -3.32
C PHE A 77 7.99 -3.13 -1.80
N THR A 78 7.13 -3.91 -1.16
CA THR A 78 7.15 -4.13 0.29
C THR A 78 7.38 -5.60 0.62
N PHE A 79 8.22 -5.86 1.61
CA PHE A 79 8.46 -7.19 2.16
C PHE A 79 8.04 -7.26 3.64
N TYR A 80 7.22 -8.24 3.96
CA TYR A 80 6.74 -8.55 5.30
C TYR A 80 7.40 -9.85 5.80
N PRO A 81 8.36 -9.80 6.75
CA PRO A 81 9.04 -10.99 7.25
C PRO A 81 8.20 -11.89 8.18
N THR A 82 7.08 -11.40 8.73
CA THR A 82 6.23 -12.15 9.68
C THR A 82 4.74 -11.97 9.35
N PHE A 83 4.34 -12.38 8.15
CA PHE A 83 3.05 -12.01 7.55
C PHE A 83 1.82 -12.56 8.30
N ASN A 84 1.95 -13.67 9.01
CA ASN A 84 0.86 -14.31 9.76
C ASN A 84 0.42 -13.58 11.06
N ASN A 85 1.00 -12.42 11.37
CA ASN A 85 0.74 -11.70 12.61
C ASN A 85 -0.27 -10.56 12.40
N LEU A 86 -1.00 -10.18 13.46
CA LEU A 86 -1.87 -9.00 13.41
C LEU A 86 -1.07 -7.71 13.20
N ILE A 87 0.10 -7.61 13.82
CA ILE A 87 1.03 -6.49 13.66
C ILE A 87 2.28 -7.04 12.99
N VAL A 88 2.60 -6.50 11.82
CA VAL A 88 3.64 -7.01 10.93
C VAL A 88 4.64 -5.90 10.64
N PRO A 89 5.92 -6.03 11.00
CA PRO A 89 6.94 -5.12 10.50
C PRO A 89 7.09 -5.27 9.00
N PHE A 90 7.53 -4.22 8.31
CA PHE A 90 7.84 -4.30 6.90
C PHE A 90 9.05 -3.46 6.54
N VAL A 91 9.65 -3.81 5.40
CA VAL A 91 10.59 -2.95 4.69
C VAL A 91 10.02 -2.68 3.31
N GLU A 92 10.15 -1.45 2.83
CA GLU A 92 9.57 -1.01 1.58
C GLU A 92 10.58 -0.18 0.79
N GLY A 93 10.57 -0.34 -0.53
CA GLY A 93 11.27 0.54 -1.45
C GLY A 93 10.27 1.20 -2.38
N GLU A 94 10.16 2.52 -2.31
CA GLU A 94 9.36 3.31 -3.24
C GLU A 94 10.25 3.95 -4.30
N LEU A 95 9.77 3.95 -5.54
CA LEU A 95 10.41 4.58 -6.68
C LEU A 95 9.44 5.53 -7.36
N THR A 96 9.93 6.76 -7.56
CA THR A 96 9.24 7.79 -8.34
C THR A 96 10.21 8.29 -9.42
N PRO A 97 9.74 9.07 -10.42
CA PRO A 97 10.64 9.73 -11.37
C PRO A 97 11.67 10.67 -10.73
N TYR A 98 11.48 11.04 -9.46
CA TYR A 98 12.30 12.02 -8.75
C TYR A 98 13.14 11.40 -7.63
N THR A 99 12.68 10.32 -7.01
CA THR A 99 13.23 9.80 -5.75
C THR A 99 13.27 8.27 -5.66
N ALA A 100 14.25 7.76 -4.91
CA ALA A 100 14.24 6.41 -4.36
C ALA A 100 14.10 6.52 -2.84
N THR A 101 13.09 5.88 -2.27
CA THR A 101 12.72 6.05 -0.86
C THR A 101 12.62 4.69 -0.18
N PRO A 102 13.72 4.20 0.43
CA PRO A 102 13.64 3.08 1.35
C PRO A 102 12.88 3.50 2.63
N LYS A 103 12.02 2.60 3.09
CA LYS A 103 11.19 2.74 4.29
C LYS A 103 11.20 1.47 5.12
N ILE A 104 10.92 1.66 6.40
CA ILE A 104 10.59 0.61 7.34
C ILE A 104 9.30 0.99 8.05
N GLY A 105 8.54 0.02 8.52
CA GLY A 105 7.25 0.33 9.12
C GLY A 105 6.59 -0.83 9.85
N LEU A 106 5.36 -0.55 10.28
CA LEU A 106 4.46 -1.51 10.91
C LEU A 106 3.12 -1.48 10.18
N SER A 107 2.60 -2.67 9.91
CA SER A 107 1.31 -2.91 9.27
C SER A 107 0.39 -3.61 10.25
N ILE A 108 -0.86 -3.16 10.34
CA ILE A 108 -1.93 -3.79 11.13
C ILE A 108 -2.85 -4.51 10.16
N ALA A 109 -2.89 -5.84 10.28
CA ALA A 109 -3.67 -6.75 9.44
C ALA A 109 -3.45 -6.58 7.93
N SER A 110 -2.30 -6.04 7.50
CA SER A 110 -2.06 -5.65 6.10
C SER A 110 -3.00 -4.57 5.55
N ILE A 111 -3.82 -3.96 6.41
CA ILE A 111 -4.82 -2.95 6.05
C ILE A 111 -4.32 -1.54 6.38
N VAL A 112 -3.75 -1.33 7.57
CA VAL A 112 -3.29 0.00 8.02
C VAL A 112 -1.77 0.00 8.16
N GLU A 113 -1.09 0.95 7.53
CA GLU A 113 0.37 0.94 7.44
C GLU A 113 1.00 2.25 7.88
N PHE A 114 1.97 2.14 8.78
CA PHE A 114 2.77 3.25 9.28
C PHE A 114 4.19 3.07 8.79
N GLY A 115 4.67 3.98 7.94
CA GLY A 115 6.00 3.92 7.33
C GLY A 115 6.86 5.12 7.70
N PHE A 116 8.14 4.88 7.90
CA PHE A 116 9.18 5.89 8.09
C PHE A 116 10.35 5.57 7.18
N GLY A 117 10.97 6.60 6.60
CA GLY A 117 12.10 6.38 5.70
C GLY A 117 12.84 7.65 5.34
N TYR A 118 13.63 7.55 4.27
CA TYR A 118 14.39 8.68 3.74
C TYR A 118 14.39 8.66 2.21
N GLY A 119 13.90 9.72 1.59
CA GLY A 119 13.91 9.88 0.14
C GLY A 119 15.25 10.41 -0.36
N PHE A 120 15.92 9.63 -1.19
CA PHE A 120 17.10 10.04 -1.94
C PHE A 120 16.67 10.64 -3.28
N ASP A 121 17.27 11.77 -3.64
CA ASP A 121 17.02 12.46 -4.91
C ASP A 121 17.72 11.71 -6.05
N ILE A 122 16.95 11.28 -7.05
CA ILE A 122 17.45 10.68 -8.30
C ILE A 122 17.54 11.76 -9.36
N LYS A 123 16.49 12.59 -9.47
CA LYS A 123 16.36 13.61 -10.50
C LYS A 123 15.50 14.75 -9.97
N THR A 124 16.09 15.93 -9.85
CA THR A 124 15.35 17.16 -9.58
C THR A 124 14.88 17.78 -10.91
N LYS A 125 13.57 17.99 -11.09
CA LYS A 125 13.06 18.80 -12.20
C LYS A 125 13.50 20.25 -12.00
N GLN A 126 13.92 20.94 -13.08
CA GLN A 126 14.13 22.39 -13.02
C GLN A 126 12.87 23.06 -12.47
N ASP A 127 13.07 24.03 -11.57
CA ASP A 127 12.06 24.79 -10.83
C ASP A 127 11.29 24.08 -9.70
N LEU A 128 11.51 22.78 -9.47
CA LEU A 128 10.97 22.08 -8.28
C LEU A 128 12.03 21.96 -7.18
N LYS A 129 11.61 22.16 -5.92
CA LYS A 129 12.44 21.81 -4.77
C LYS A 129 12.64 20.28 -4.77
N PRO A 130 13.85 19.76 -4.50
CA PRO A 130 14.08 18.32 -4.39
C PRO A 130 13.11 17.69 -3.37
N ILE A 131 12.39 16.64 -3.79
CA ILE A 131 11.43 15.89 -2.96
C ILE A 131 12.21 14.89 -2.10
N LYS A 132 13.22 15.34 -1.35
CA LYS A 132 14.15 14.48 -0.59
C LYS A 132 14.07 14.72 0.92
N GLY A 133 14.59 13.78 1.70
CA GLY A 133 14.67 13.88 3.15
C GLY A 133 13.82 12.85 3.88
N PHE A 134 13.67 13.02 5.20
CA PHE A 134 12.86 12.14 6.02
C PHE A 134 11.40 12.11 5.56
N THR A 135 10.83 10.92 5.58
CA THR A 135 9.44 10.68 5.19
C THR A 135 8.69 9.93 6.27
N PHE A 136 7.42 10.30 6.42
CA PHE A 136 6.43 9.60 7.22
C PHE A 136 5.21 9.30 6.34
N SER A 137 4.65 8.11 6.44
CA SER A 137 3.44 7.73 5.71
C SER A 137 2.43 6.97 6.57
N LEU A 138 1.16 7.22 6.30
CA LEU A 138 0.00 6.49 6.82
C LEU A 138 -0.82 5.98 5.63
N GLY A 139 -0.86 4.67 5.44
CA GLY A 139 -1.54 4.00 4.32
C GLY A 139 -2.73 3.14 4.76
N PHE A 140 -3.68 3.00 3.85
CA PHE A 140 -4.83 2.12 3.94
C PHE A 140 -4.93 1.26 2.69
N ASN A 141 -4.86 -0.06 2.85
CA ASN A 141 -5.07 -1.05 1.82
C ASN A 141 -6.46 -1.66 2.00
N ILE A 142 -7.32 -1.56 0.98
CA ILE A 142 -8.69 -2.07 1.06
C ILE A 142 -8.75 -3.37 0.24
N PRO A 143 -8.75 -4.55 0.88
CA PRO A 143 -8.78 -5.80 0.15
C PRO A 143 -10.17 -6.03 -0.47
N LEU A 144 -10.24 -6.11 -1.79
CA LEU A 144 -11.50 -6.37 -2.50
C LEU A 144 -11.88 -7.85 -2.49
N ASN A 145 -10.90 -8.72 -2.27
CA ASN A 145 -11.04 -10.17 -2.33
C ASN A 145 -10.82 -10.86 -0.97
N ALA A 146 -10.92 -10.11 0.14
CA ALA A 146 -10.84 -10.66 1.50
C ALA A 146 -12.21 -11.03 2.12
N PHE A 147 -13.31 -10.85 1.39
CA PHE A 147 -14.69 -11.02 1.87
C PHE A 147 -15.47 -12.03 1.03
#